data_AF-A0A418ZVX9-F1
#
_entry.id   AF-A0A418ZVX9-F1
#
_cell.length_a   1.000
_cell.length_b   1.000
_cell.length_c   1.000
_cell.angle_alpha   90.00
_cell.angle_beta   90.00
_cell.angle_gamma   90.00
#
_symmetry.space_group_name_H-M   'P 1'
#
loop_
_entity.id
_entity.type
_entity.pdbx_description
1 polymer ?
#
loop_
_entity_poly.entity_id
_entity_poly.type
_entity_poly.pdbx_seq_one_letter_code
_entity_poly.pdbx_strand_id
1 'polypeptide(L)'
;MRTKTGTFVPKTGTNVHLEANVADYRAAIASALRDELGLTHRAVKTAMRWTGASERTVKYWIAGERGPSGEHLIALAKHSDIVFHMVLLLADRHDGADAE
;
A
#
# COMPACT_ATOMS: atom_id res chain seq x y z
N MET A 1 7.72 -53.80 13.13
CA MET A 1 6.57 -52.88 12.90
C MET A 1 7.16 -51.48 12.66
N ARG A 2 7.13 -50.97 11.42
CA ARG A 2 7.79 -49.71 11.02
C ARG A 2 6.82 -48.54 11.21
N THR A 3 7.08 -47.65 12.17
CA THR A 3 6.28 -46.42 12.31
C THR A 3 6.73 -45.42 11.24
N LYS A 4 5.86 -45.19 10.26
CA LYS A 4 5.98 -44.09 9.31
C LYS A 4 5.92 -42.79 10.11
N THR A 5 7.06 -42.14 10.31
CA THR A 5 7.10 -40.75 10.78
C THR A 5 6.72 -39.89 9.58
N GLY A 6 5.43 -39.58 9.45
CA GLY A 6 4.97 -38.59 8.49
C GLY A 6 5.42 -37.21 8.97
N THR A 7 6.22 -36.51 8.17
CA THR A 7 6.63 -35.12 8.43
C THR A 7 5.39 -34.25 8.61
N PHE A 8 5.14 -33.81 9.84
CA PHE A 8 4.08 -32.86 10.15
C PHE A 8 4.55 -31.47 9.73
N VAL A 9 4.21 -31.08 8.51
CA VAL A 9 4.39 -29.70 8.05
C VAL A 9 3.34 -28.82 8.73
N PRO A 10 3.73 -27.80 9.52
CA PRO A 10 2.78 -26.86 10.09
C PRO A 10 2.05 -26.13 8.95
N LYS A 11 0.72 -26.13 8.96
CA LYS A 11 -0.12 -25.40 7.97
C LYS A 11 -0.02 -23.88 8.07
N THR A 12 0.73 -23.38 9.06
CA THR A 12 0.88 -21.94 9.29
C THR A 12 2.22 -21.54 8.70
N GLY A 13 2.18 -20.86 7.55
CA GLY A 13 3.37 -20.22 6.99
C GLY A 13 3.99 -19.29 8.03
N THR A 14 5.32 -19.27 8.09
CA THR A 14 6.07 -18.32 8.92
C THR A 14 5.59 -16.91 8.59
N ASN A 15 5.04 -16.21 9.58
CA ASN A 15 4.79 -14.78 9.46
C ASN A 15 6.15 -14.10 9.42
N VAL A 16 6.68 -13.91 8.21
CA VAL A 16 7.81 -13.02 7.97
C VAL A 16 7.30 -11.62 8.22
N HIS A 17 7.63 -11.07 9.40
CA HIS A 17 7.47 -9.66 9.67
C HIS A 17 8.34 -8.91 8.67
N LEU A 18 7.69 -8.31 7.67
CA LEU A 18 8.34 -7.33 6.83
C LEU A 18 8.68 -6.15 7.74
N GLU A 19 9.96 -6.02 8.13
CA GLU A 19 10.48 -4.87 8.86
C GLU A 19 10.59 -3.62 7.97
N ALA A 20 9.94 -3.58 6.81
CA ALA A 20 9.60 -2.30 6.21
C ALA A 20 8.69 -1.60 7.21
N ASN A 21 9.06 -0.40 7.66
CA ASN A 21 8.33 0.30 8.70
C ASN A 21 6.89 0.56 8.21
N VAL A 22 5.97 -0.35 8.54
CA VAL A 22 4.63 -0.41 7.95
C VAL A 22 3.84 0.84 8.33
N ALA A 23 4.16 1.44 9.49
CA ALA A 23 3.64 2.74 9.90
C ALA A 23 4.06 3.84 8.91
N ASP A 24 5.32 3.84 8.48
CA ASP A 24 5.86 4.83 7.53
C ASP A 24 5.19 4.70 6.17
N TYR A 25 5.00 3.48 5.66
CA TYR A 25 4.27 3.26 4.40
C TYR A 25 2.85 3.80 4.44
N ARG A 26 2.09 3.50 5.51
CA ARG A 26 0.69 3.95 5.62
C ARG A 26 0.59 5.46 5.71
N ALA A 27 1.45 6.08 6.52
CA ALA A 27 1.49 7.53 6.70
C ALA A 27 1.91 8.24 5.40
N ALA A 28 2.93 7.72 4.72
CA ALA A 28 3.43 8.24 3.45
C ALA A 28 2.37 8.21 2.35
N ILE A 29 1.70 7.07 2.14
CA ILE A 29 0.63 6.95 1.16
C ILE A 29 -0.59 7.80 1.55
N ALA A 30 -0.91 7.90 2.85
CA ALA A 30 -1.97 8.78 3.31
C ALA A 30 -1.66 10.26 3.00
N SER A 31 -0.41 10.70 3.18
CA SER A 31 0.02 12.05 2.79
C SER A 31 -0.14 12.25 1.29
N ALA A 32 0.43 11.35 0.48
CA ALA A 32 0.35 11.43 -0.98
C ALA A 32 -1.10 11.53 -1.50
N LEU A 33 -2.02 10.75 -0.93
CA LEU A 33 -3.43 10.80 -1.30
C LEU A 33 -4.11 12.12 -0.89
N ARG A 34 -3.73 12.70 0.25
CA ARG A 34 -4.25 13.99 0.71
C ARG A 34 -3.70 15.13 -0.14
N ASP A 35 -2.44 15.04 -0.54
CA ASP A 35 -1.77 16.05 -1.36
C ASP A 35 -2.32 16.04 -2.79
N GLU A 36 -2.54 14.86 -3.37
CA GLU A 36 -3.11 14.70 -4.72
C GLU A 36 -4.60 15.07 -4.79
N LEU A 37 -5.42 14.51 -3.89
CA LEU A 37 -6.88 14.54 -4.03
C LEU A 37 -7.57 15.51 -3.06
N GLY A 38 -6.84 15.97 -2.04
CA GLY A 38 -7.40 16.74 -0.93
C GLY A 38 -8.19 15.89 0.07
N LEU A 39 -8.77 16.55 1.08
CA LEU A 39 -9.58 15.93 2.15
C LEU A 39 -11.09 15.90 1.84
N THR A 40 -11.47 16.05 0.57
CA THR A 40 -12.88 16.21 0.19
C THR A 40 -13.58 14.87 -0.06
N HIS A 41 -14.91 14.85 0.02
CA HIS A 41 -15.69 13.66 -0.37
C HIS A 41 -15.46 13.27 -1.85
N ARG A 42 -15.10 14.25 -2.71
CA ARG A 42 -14.71 14.01 -4.10
C ARG A 42 -13.41 13.23 -4.20
N ALA A 43 -12.45 13.46 -3.29
CA ALA A 43 -11.21 12.69 -3.20
C ALA A 43 -11.50 11.21 -3.00
N VAL A 44 -12.37 10.90 -2.03
CA VAL A 44 -12.77 9.53 -1.71
C VAL A 44 -13.42 8.86 -2.92
N LYS A 45 -14.38 9.52 -3.58
CA LYS A 45 -15.03 8.95 -4.79
C LYS A 45 -14.07 8.77 -5.95
N THR A 46 -13.08 9.63 -6.11
CA THR A 46 -12.06 9.53 -7.16
C THR A 46 -11.16 8.32 -6.93
N ALA A 47 -10.62 8.17 -5.71
CA ALA A 47 -9.82 7.01 -5.33
C ALA A 47 -10.63 5.70 -5.43
N MET A 48 -11.92 5.70 -5.06
CA MET A 48 -12.80 4.55 -5.31
C MET A 48 -12.91 4.21 -6.79
N ARG A 49 -13.07 5.22 -7.66
CA ARG A 49 -13.19 5.01 -9.11
C ARG A 49 -11.90 4.45 -9.72
N TRP A 50 -10.75 4.86 -9.22
CA TRP A 50 -9.45 4.36 -9.70
C TRP A 50 -9.18 2.93 -9.25
N THR A 51 -9.54 2.59 -8.02
CA THR A 51 -9.11 1.35 -7.36
C THR A 51 -10.18 0.28 -7.28
N GLY A 52 -11.45 0.62 -7.46
CA GLY A 52 -12.60 -0.27 -7.21
C GLY A 52 -12.85 -0.57 -5.73
N ALA A 53 -12.10 0.07 -4.82
CA ALA A 53 -12.21 -0.18 -3.40
C ALA A 53 -13.49 0.41 -2.78
N SER A 54 -13.90 -0.16 -1.64
CA SER A 54 -15.03 0.38 -0.88
C SER A 54 -14.71 1.75 -0.29
N GLU A 55 -15.73 2.58 -0.08
CA GLU A 55 -15.58 3.92 0.53
C GLU A 55 -14.88 3.85 1.89
N ARG A 56 -15.22 2.85 2.70
CA ARG A 56 -14.60 2.63 4.01
C ARG A 56 -13.10 2.36 3.88
N THR A 57 -12.72 1.53 2.92
CA THR A 57 -11.31 1.17 2.66
C THR A 57 -10.51 2.40 2.28
N VAL A 58 -11.03 3.22 1.37
CA VAL A 58 -10.38 4.46 0.93
C VAL A 58 -10.26 5.47 2.08
N LYS A 59 -11.28 5.61 2.93
CA LYS A 59 -11.21 6.45 4.13
C LYS A 59 -10.11 5.99 5.08
N TYR A 60 -9.90 4.68 5.24
CA TYR A 60 -8.80 4.17 6.05
C TYR A 60 -7.42 4.49 5.48
N TRP A 61 -7.27 4.48 4.16
CA TRP A 61 -6.02 4.90 3.51
C TRP A 61 -5.76 6.37 3.72
N ILE A 62 -6.76 7.22 3.49
CA ILE A 62 -6.66 8.66 3.71
C ILE A 62 -6.43 8.98 5.18
N ALA A 63 -6.93 8.18 6.13
CA ALA A 63 -6.66 8.35 7.55
C ALA A 63 -5.26 7.83 7.97
N GLY A 64 -4.62 6.99 7.15
CA GLY A 64 -3.36 6.31 7.50
C GLY A 64 -3.54 5.13 8.45
N GLU A 65 -4.78 4.73 8.78
CA GLU A 65 -5.06 3.58 9.65
C GLU A 65 -4.66 2.26 9.00
N ARG A 66 -4.84 2.16 7.68
CA ARG A 66 -4.50 0.98 6.87
C ARG A 66 -3.85 1.45 5.58
N GLY A 67 -2.97 0.61 5.03
CA GLY A 67 -2.39 0.85 3.71
C GLY A 67 -3.22 0.18 2.61
N PRO A 68 -3.13 0.65 1.36
CA PRO A 68 -3.66 -0.09 0.23
C PRO A 68 -2.90 -1.40 0.06
N SER A 69 -3.61 -2.46 -0.35
CA SER A 69 -2.96 -3.70 -0.79
C SER A 69 -2.24 -3.45 -2.11
N GLY A 70 -1.33 -4.35 -2.50
CA GLY A 70 -0.52 -4.19 -3.72
C GLY A 70 -1.34 -3.86 -4.97
N GLU A 71 -2.45 -4.57 -5.20
CA GLU A 71 -3.35 -4.32 -6.34
C GLU A 71 -3.93 -2.89 -6.33
N HIS A 72 -4.41 -2.43 -5.17
CA HIS A 72 -4.95 -1.09 -5.03
C HIS A 72 -3.86 -0.03 -5.12
N LEU A 73 -2.65 -0.30 -4.61
CA LEU A 73 -1.51 0.60 -4.71
C LEU A 73 -1.10 0.79 -6.18
N ILE A 74 -1.03 -0.29 -6.95
CA ILE A 74 -0.73 -0.23 -8.39
C ILE A 74 -1.80 0.59 -9.12
N ALA A 75 -3.07 0.37 -8.80
CA ALA A 75 -4.16 1.15 -9.38
C ALA A 75 -4.05 2.65 -9.03
N LEU A 76 -3.68 3.00 -7.79
CA LEU A 76 -3.43 4.40 -7.41
C LEU A 76 -2.23 5.00 -8.16
N ALA A 77 -1.09 4.30 -8.18
CA ALA A 77 0.13 4.77 -8.83
C ALA A 77 -0.02 4.92 -10.36
N LYS A 78 -0.94 4.17 -10.98
CA LYS A 78 -1.28 4.33 -12.40
C LYS A 78 -2.01 5.65 -12.70
N HIS A 79 -2.65 6.24 -11.70
CA HIS A 79 -3.52 7.41 -11.86
C HIS A 79 -3.02 8.67 -11.13
N SER A 80 -2.08 8.54 -10.19
CA SER A 80 -1.48 9.65 -9.44
C SER A 80 0.03 9.53 -9.45
N ASP A 81 0.67 10.55 -10.02
CA ASP A 81 2.12 10.68 -10.03
C ASP A 81 2.66 10.84 -8.61
N ILE A 82 1.99 11.60 -7.73
CA ILE A 82 2.43 11.78 -6.34
C ILE A 82 2.50 10.44 -5.60
N VAL A 83 1.49 9.58 -5.77
CA VAL A 83 1.51 8.23 -5.17
C VAL A 83 2.63 7.38 -5.76
N PHE A 84 2.89 7.48 -7.07
CA PHE A 84 3.98 6.74 -7.72
C PHE A 84 5.35 7.17 -7.19
N HIS A 85 5.65 8.47 -7.14
CA HIS A 85 6.91 8.99 -6.59
C HIS A 85 7.07 8.62 -5.11
N MET A 86 5.99 8.65 -4.32
CA MET A 86 6.05 8.23 -2.92
C MET A 86 6.46 6.75 -2.78
N VAL A 87 5.98 5.87 -3.66
CA VAL A 87 6.39 4.46 -3.68
C VAL A 87 7.86 4.31 -4.05
N LEU A 88 8.35 5.11 -5.00
CA LEU A 88 9.77 5.12 -5.39
C LEU A 88 10.66 5.61 -4.24
N LEU A 89 10.27 6.69 -3.57
CA LEU A 89 10.96 7.25 -2.42
C LEU A 89 11.03 6.25 -1.26
N LEU A 90 9.93 5.58 -0.94
CA LEU A 90 9.91 4.51 0.07
C LEU A 90 10.73 3.28 -0.34
N ALA A 91 10.93 3.07 -1.64
CA ALA A 91 11.78 2.01 -2.17
C ALA A 91 13.25 2.40 -2.25
N ASP A 92 13.63 3.61 -1.78
CA ASP A 92 14.98 4.18 -1.91
C ASP A 92 15.45 4.21 -3.37
N ARG A 93 14.50 4.43 -4.29
CA ARG A 93 14.74 4.54 -5.72
C ARG A 93 14.47 5.98 -6.12
N HIS A 94 15.54 6.73 -6.34
CA HIS A 94 15.43 8.04 -6.97
C HIS A 94 15.32 7.82 -8.48
N ASP A 95 14.17 8.15 -9.07
CA ASP A 95 14.16 8.48 -10.48
C ASP A 95 14.99 9.76 -10.64
N GLY A 96 15.97 9.76 -11.54
CA GLY A 96 16.92 10.87 -11.72
C GLY A 96 16.29 12.14 -12.32
N ALA A 97 15.06 12.48 -11.94
CA ALA A 97 14.36 13.69 -12.36
C ALA A 97 14.91 14.96 -11.68
N ASP A 98 15.77 14.82 -10.66
CA ASP A 98 16.47 15.94 -10.01
C ASP A 98 17.80 16.32 -10.70
N ALA A 99 17.91 16.08 -12.01
CA ALA A 99 19.03 16.56 -12.82
C ALA A 99 18.60 17.75 -13.70
N GLU A 100 18.30 18.88 -13.07
CA GLU A 100 18.39 20.21 -13.69
C GLU A 100 18.91 21.25 -12.69
#